data_AF-A0A0L8GEG9-F1
#
_entry.id   AF-A0A0L8GEG9-F1
#
_cell.length_a   1.000
_cell.length_b   1.000
_cell.length_c   1.000
_cell.angle_alpha   90.00
_cell.angle_beta   90.00
_cell.angle_gamma   90.00
#
_symmetry.space_group_name_H-M   'P 1'
#
loop_
_entity.id
_entity.type
_entity.pdbx_description
1 polymer ?
#
loop_
_entity_poly.entity_id
_entity_poly.type
_entity_poly.pdbx_seq_one_letter_code
_entity_poly.pdbx_strand_id
1 'polypeptide(L)'
;MQKHIIDECSLSHTSVVDWSNFCREVCDEWLRQNPMEIGGVDNNGQPLVVEIDESKFFHRKYHRGLWRPGHWVFGGVERDSGKCFLVEVPDRTEQTLSEMIQRWILPRTHIISDGWASYANITNLGAMYIHPRSYCAWGPLCRSK
;
A
#
# COMPACT_ATOMS: atom_id res chain seq x y z
N MET A 1 5.13 3.27 -21.30
CA MET A 1 5.87 2.00 -21.13
C MET A 1 5.54 1.03 -22.27
N GLN A 2 4.34 0.44 -22.34
CA GLN A 2 3.99 -0.53 -23.41
C GLN A 2 4.17 0.01 -24.84
N LYS A 3 3.81 1.27 -25.10
CA LYS A 3 4.02 1.90 -26.43
C LYS A 3 5.50 1.96 -26.84
N HIS A 4 6.40 2.30 -25.93
CA HIS A 4 7.83 2.34 -26.22
C HIS A 4 8.40 0.94 -26.53
N ILE A 5 7.93 -0.10 -25.84
CA ILE A 5 8.34 -1.49 -26.09
C ILE A 5 7.88 -1.96 -27.47
N ILE A 6 6.66 -1.59 -27.88
CA ILE A 6 6.13 -1.88 -29.22
C ILE A 6 6.99 -1.23 -30.29
N ASP A 7 7.30 0.06 -30.12
CA ASP A 7 8.02 0.86 -31.11
C ASP A 7 9.50 0.43 -31.24
N GLU A 8 10.18 0.11 -30.14
CA GLU A 8 11.59 -0.30 -30.15
C GLU A 8 11.79 -1.75 -30.61
N CYS A 9 10.94 -2.68 -30.15
CA CYS A 9 11.09 -4.11 -30.44
C CYS A 9 10.29 -4.58 -31.66
N SER A 10 9.53 -3.69 -32.31
CA SER A 10 8.65 -4.02 -33.44
C SER A 10 7.69 -5.18 -33.14
N LEU A 11 7.23 -5.28 -31.89
CA LEU A 11 6.33 -6.34 -31.44
C LEU A 11 4.87 -5.95 -31.66
N SER A 12 4.02 -6.95 -31.90
CA SER A 12 2.58 -6.69 -31.99
C SER A 12 2.05 -6.19 -30.65
N HIS A 13 1.06 -5.29 -30.68
CA HIS A 13 0.41 -4.78 -29.47
C HIS A 13 -0.16 -5.92 -28.62
N THR A 14 -0.76 -6.93 -29.25
CA THR A 14 -1.32 -8.10 -28.55
C THR A 14 -0.22 -8.86 -27.82
N SER A 15 0.93 -9.12 -28.45
CA SER A 15 2.06 -9.79 -27.80
C SER A 15 2.58 -9.03 -26.58
N VAL A 16 2.66 -7.69 -26.65
CA VAL A 16 3.12 -6.86 -25.52
C VAL A 16 2.11 -6.84 -24.37
N VAL A 17 0.81 -6.86 -24.69
CA VAL A 17 -0.25 -6.97 -23.68
C VAL A 17 -0.22 -8.35 -23.02
N ASP A 18 -0.16 -9.43 -23.80
CA ASP A 18 -0.13 -10.79 -23.29
C ASP A 18 1.08 -11.03 -22.40
N TRP A 19 2.26 -10.56 -22.83
CA TRP A 19 3.47 -10.59 -22.01
C TRP A 19 3.33 -9.78 -20.72
N SER A 20 2.73 -8.59 -20.79
CA SER A 20 2.48 -7.77 -19.60
C SER A 20 1.53 -8.45 -18.62
N ASN A 21 0.51 -9.16 -19.12
CA ASN A 21 -0.43 -9.92 -18.30
C ASN A 21 0.27 -11.12 -17.66
N PHE A 22 1.07 -11.87 -18.42
CA PHE A 22 1.88 -12.97 -17.88
C PHE A 22 2.81 -12.51 -16.77
N CYS A 23 3.54 -11.39 -16.95
CA CYS A 23 4.37 -10.83 -15.88
C CYS A 23 3.57 -10.46 -14.63
N ARG A 24 2.36 -9.91 -14.80
CA ARG A 24 1.47 -9.58 -13.67
C ARG A 24 1.01 -10.82 -12.93
N GLU A 25 0.65 -11.89 -13.64
CA GLU A 25 0.24 -13.17 -13.05
C GLU A 25 1.38 -13.78 -12.24
N VAL A 26 2.61 -13.76 -12.76
CA VAL A 26 3.79 -14.23 -12.03
C VAL A 26 4.02 -13.40 -10.75
N CYS A 27 3.88 -12.08 -10.82
CA CYS A 27 3.99 -11.21 -9.65
C CYS A 27 2.87 -11.47 -8.62
N ASP A 28 1.62 -11.63 -9.06
CA ASP A 28 0.47 -11.91 -8.18
C ASP A 28 0.66 -13.25 -7.45
N GLU A 29 1.05 -14.30 -8.17
CA GLU A 29 1.32 -15.60 -7.57
C GLU A 29 2.45 -15.52 -6.54
N TRP A 30 3.54 -14.81 -6.86
CA TRP A 30 4.64 -14.62 -5.93
C TRP A 30 4.20 -13.89 -4.66
N LEU A 31 3.42 -12.81 -4.79
CA LEU A 31 2.89 -12.06 -3.64
C LEU A 31 1.99 -12.92 -2.75
N ARG A 32 1.14 -13.77 -3.35
CA ARG A 32 0.26 -14.69 -2.60
C ARG A 32 1.05 -15.78 -1.86
N GLN A 33 2.11 -16.29 -2.47
CA GLN A 33 2.93 -17.35 -1.89
C GLN A 33 3.93 -16.84 -0.84
N ASN A 34 4.27 -15.55 -0.87
CA ASN A 34 5.28 -14.95 0.01
C ASN A 34 4.68 -13.81 0.85
N PRO A 35 3.67 -14.07 1.69
CA PRO A 35 3.17 -13.07 2.61
C PRO A 35 4.29 -12.66 3.57
N MET A 36 4.55 -11.36 3.65
CA MET A 36 5.62 -10.81 4.48
C MET A 36 5.06 -9.77 5.43
N GLU A 37 5.29 -9.98 6.72
CA GLU A 37 5.15 -8.94 7.74
C GLU A 37 6.38 -8.03 7.70
N ILE A 38 6.18 -6.72 7.81
CA ILE A 38 7.25 -5.71 7.72
C ILE A 38 7.38 -4.89 9.00
N GLY A 39 8.50 -4.16 9.14
CA GLY A 39 8.77 -3.33 10.30
C GLY A 39 9.35 -4.10 11.49
N GLY A 40 9.04 -3.65 12.71
CA GLY A 40 9.55 -4.18 13.95
C GLY A 40 10.70 -3.33 14.50
N VAL A 41 11.74 -3.99 14.99
CA VAL A 41 12.96 -3.33 15.48
C VAL A 41 14.18 -3.86 14.73
N ASP A 42 15.19 -2.99 14.58
CA ASP A 42 16.49 -3.37 14.03
C ASP A 42 17.33 -4.16 15.05
N ASN A 43 18.55 -4.55 14.63
CA ASN A 43 19.50 -5.27 15.48
C ASN A 43 19.94 -4.48 16.74
N ASN A 44 19.74 -3.16 16.76
CA ASN A 44 20.07 -2.28 17.87
C ASN A 44 18.83 -1.98 18.76
N GLY A 45 17.69 -2.60 18.46
CA GLY A 45 16.42 -2.38 19.16
C GLY A 45 15.71 -1.08 18.82
N GLN A 46 16.13 -0.38 17.76
CA GLN A 46 15.47 0.82 17.25
C GLN A 46 14.27 0.47 16.36
N PRO A 47 13.15 1.17 16.47
CA PRO A 47 11.96 0.90 15.67
C PRO A 47 12.21 1.19 14.18
N LEU A 48 11.87 0.23 13.33
CA LEU A 48 11.89 0.42 11.88
C LEU A 48 10.73 1.33 11.46
N VAL A 49 10.90 2.05 10.35
CA VAL A 49 9.91 3.00 9.83
C VAL A 49 9.14 2.36 8.68
N VAL A 50 7.82 2.29 8.85
CA VAL A 50 6.89 1.82 7.81
C VAL A 50 5.93 2.94 7.45
N GLU A 51 5.89 3.28 6.16
CA GLU A 51 4.85 4.16 5.61
C GLU A 51 3.66 3.32 5.17
N ILE A 52 2.45 3.76 5.50
CA ILE A 52 1.20 3.09 5.09
C ILE A 52 0.32 4.04 4.27
N ASP A 53 -0.42 3.46 3.32
CA ASP A 53 -1.34 4.20 2.46
C ASP A 53 -2.51 3.33 1.95
N GLU A 54 -3.62 3.97 1.61
CA GLU A 54 -4.79 3.36 0.98
C GLU A 54 -5.03 3.93 -0.41
N SER A 55 -5.11 3.05 -1.39
CA SER A 55 -5.40 3.42 -2.77
C SER A 55 -6.67 2.73 -3.27
N LYS A 56 -7.58 3.52 -3.85
CA LYS A 56 -8.79 2.98 -4.51
C LYS A 56 -8.55 2.81 -6.00
N PHE A 57 -8.55 1.57 -6.46
CA PHE A 57 -8.42 1.21 -7.87
C PHE A 57 -9.79 1.06 -8.53
N PHE A 58 -10.04 1.83 -9.59
CA PHE A 58 -11.26 1.72 -10.38
C PHE A 58 -10.99 2.05 -11.86
N HIS A 59 -11.70 1.36 -12.75
CA HIS A 59 -11.64 1.66 -14.17
C HIS A 59 -12.40 2.95 -14.49
N ARG A 60 -11.71 3.97 -15.01
CA ARG A 60 -12.36 5.16 -15.58
C ARG A 60 -12.92 4.81 -16.96
N LYS A 61 -14.24 4.80 -17.13
CA LYS A 61 -14.85 4.78 -18.47
C LYS A 61 -14.80 6.21 -19.04
N TYR A 62 -14.09 6.42 -20.13
CA TYR A 62 -14.10 7.66 -20.95
C TYR A 62 -13.81 9.00 -20.22
N HIS A 63 -12.92 9.02 -19.22
CA HIS A 63 -12.56 10.26 -18.48
C HIS A 63 -13.76 11.06 -17.91
N ARG A 64 -14.95 10.44 -17.74
CA ARG A 64 -16.18 11.11 -17.28
C ARG A 64 -16.75 10.48 -16.00
N GLY A 65 -16.70 11.24 -14.92
CA GLY A 65 -17.83 11.59 -14.04
C GLY A 65 -18.60 10.57 -13.20
N LEU A 66 -18.42 9.25 -13.31
CA LEU A 66 -19.17 8.30 -12.46
C LEU A 66 -18.25 7.52 -11.53
N TRP A 67 -18.45 7.67 -10.22
CA TRP A 67 -17.84 6.79 -9.21
C TRP A 67 -18.36 5.37 -9.45
N ARG A 68 -17.44 4.41 -9.53
CA ARG A 68 -17.76 3.00 -9.73
C ARG A 68 -17.34 2.17 -8.52
N PRO A 69 -17.94 0.97 -8.34
CA PRO A 69 -17.34 -0.08 -7.54
C PRO A 69 -15.87 -0.24 -7.97
N GLY A 70 -14.99 -0.28 -6.99
CA GLY A 70 -13.56 -0.37 -7.19
C GLY A 70 -12.95 -1.04 -5.98
N HIS A 71 -11.73 -1.53 -6.16
CA HIS A 71 -11.02 -2.30 -5.17
C HIS A 71 -10.22 -1.34 -4.29
N TRP A 72 -10.38 -1.45 -2.98
CA TRP A 72 -9.48 -0.77 -2.05
C TRP A 72 -8.26 -1.66 -1.86
N VAL A 73 -7.08 -1.06 -1.93
CA VAL A 73 -5.83 -1.73 -1.62
C VAL A 73 -5.17 -0.94 -0.50
N PHE A 74 -4.86 -1.63 0.59
CA PHE A 74 -4.04 -1.14 1.66
C PHE A 74 -2.62 -1.65 1.47
N GLY A 75 -1.63 -0.80 1.68
CA GLY A 75 -0.24 -1.19 1.55
C GLY A 75 0.66 -0.50 2.55
N GLY A 76 1.83 -1.07 2.73
CA GLY A 76 2.89 -0.47 3.52
C GLY A 76 4.26 -0.75 2.93
N VAL A 77 5.19 0.18 3.12
CA VAL A 77 6.59 0.06 2.69
C VAL A 77 7.53 0.45 3.83
N GLU A 78 8.51 -0.41 4.09
CA GLU A 78 9.60 -0.12 5.00
C GLU A 78 10.63 0.80 4.30
N ARG A 79 10.93 1.96 4.90
CA ARG A 79 11.75 3.00 4.25
C ARG A 79 13.15 2.53 3.86
N ASP A 80 13.80 1.75 4.73
CA ASP A 80 15.22 1.42 4.57
C ASP A 80 15.44 0.20 3.68
N SER A 81 14.62 -0.85 3.82
CA SER A 81 14.77 -2.09 3.04
C SER A 81 13.94 -2.12 1.77
N GLY A 82 12.92 -1.26 1.64
CA GLY A 82 11.97 -1.29 0.53
C GLY A 82 11.03 -2.50 0.55
N LYS A 83 11.06 -3.32 1.61
CA LYS A 83 10.08 -4.40 1.81
C LYS A 83 8.69 -3.79 1.89
N CYS A 84 7.73 -4.41 1.20
CA CYS A 84 6.38 -3.90 1.15
C CYS A 84 5.34 -5.03 1.14
N PHE A 85 4.11 -4.67 1.49
CA PHE A 85 2.93 -5.50 1.28
C PHE A 85 1.85 -4.67 0.58
N LEU A 86 0.99 -5.36 -0.16
CA LEU A 86 -0.19 -4.83 -0.82
C LEU A 86 -1.31 -5.83 -0.61
N VAL A 87 -2.41 -5.41 0.01
CA VAL A 87 -3.55 -6.26 0.32
C VAL A 87 -4.84 -5.59 -0.12
N GLU A 88 -5.67 -6.34 -0.85
CA GLU A 88 -7.02 -5.90 -1.17
C GLU A 88 -7.89 -5.94 0.10
N VAL A 89 -8.63 -4.86 0.34
CA VAL A 89 -9.53 -4.72 1.49
C VAL A 89 -10.94 -4.35 1.02
N PRO A 90 -12.00 -4.77 1.76
CA PRO A 90 -13.37 -4.45 1.37
C PRO A 90 -13.68 -2.95 1.48
N ASP A 91 -13.07 -2.28 2.46
CA ASP A 91 -13.21 -0.86 2.71
C ASP A 91 -12.00 -0.30 3.47
N ARG A 92 -12.07 0.99 3.78
CA ARG A 92 -11.04 1.77 4.49
C ARG A 92 -11.49 2.20 5.89
N THR A 93 -12.37 1.41 6.50
CA THR A 93 -12.82 1.69 7.87
C THR A 93 -11.67 1.49 8.84
N GLU A 94 -11.72 2.19 9.98
CA GLU A 94 -10.75 2.03 11.06
C GLU A 94 -10.59 0.57 11.48
N GLN A 95 -11.69 -0.19 11.54
CA GLN A 95 -11.65 -1.60 11.89
C GLN A 95 -10.82 -2.40 10.87
N THR A 96 -11.18 -2.32 9.59
CA THR A 96 -10.47 -3.05 8.52
C THR A 96 -8.98 -2.70 8.52
N LEU A 97 -8.63 -1.42 8.62
CA LEU A 97 -7.24 -0.97 8.58
C LEU A 97 -6.46 -1.38 9.84
N SER A 98 -7.10 -1.33 11.01
CA SER A 98 -6.49 -1.78 12.27
C SER A 98 -6.17 -3.27 12.23
N GLU A 99 -7.09 -4.08 11.70
CA GLU A 99 -6.87 -5.53 11.50
C GLU A 99 -5.71 -5.77 10.53
N MET A 100 -5.63 -5.00 9.43
CA MET A 100 -4.51 -5.15 8.49
C MET A 100 -3.17 -4.69 9.07
N ILE A 101 -3.14 -3.59 9.84
CA ILE A 101 -1.93 -3.13 10.54
C ILE A 101 -1.42 -4.21 11.48
N GLN A 102 -2.30 -4.78 12.31
CA GLN A 102 -1.90 -5.85 13.25
C GLN A 102 -1.44 -7.13 12.54
N ARG A 103 -1.94 -7.39 11.33
CA ARG A 103 -1.61 -8.59 10.55
C ARG A 103 -0.31 -8.46 9.76
N TRP A 104 0.00 -7.27 9.25
CA TRP A 104 1.09 -7.09 8.27
C TRP A 104 2.25 -6.25 8.79
N ILE A 105 2.09 -5.58 9.93
CA ILE A 105 3.12 -4.72 10.52
C ILE A 105 3.50 -5.28 11.88
N LEU A 106 4.79 -5.56 12.06
CA LEU A 106 5.30 -6.10 13.31
C LEU A 106 5.13 -5.09 14.47
N PRO A 107 4.90 -5.56 15.71
CA PRO A 107 4.85 -4.70 16.89
C PRO A 107 6.11 -3.83 17.04
N ARG A 108 5.97 -2.71 17.75
CA ARG A 108 7.06 -1.73 17.99
C ARG A 108 7.60 -1.04 16.73
N THR A 109 6.83 -1.02 15.65
CA THR A 109 7.13 -0.25 14.43
C THR A 109 6.81 1.23 14.61
N HIS A 110 7.60 2.10 13.97
CA HIS A 110 7.25 3.50 13.75
C HIS A 110 6.44 3.63 12.45
N ILE A 111 5.13 3.82 12.59
CA ILE A 111 4.21 3.94 11.47
C ILE A 111 4.03 5.41 11.09
N ILE A 112 4.17 5.69 9.80
CA ILE A 112 3.88 6.99 9.19
C ILE A 112 2.67 6.82 8.27
N SER A 113 1.67 7.69 8.40
CA SER A 113 0.52 7.74 7.49
C SER A 113 0.19 9.18 7.10
N ASP A 114 -0.73 9.38 6.18
CA ASP A 114 -1.18 10.70 5.76
C ASP A 114 -2.09 11.42 6.79
N GLY A 115 -2.32 10.80 7.95
CA GLY A 115 -3.04 11.38 9.08
C GLY A 115 -4.57 11.26 8.98
N TRP A 116 -5.08 10.33 8.18
CA TRP A 116 -6.52 10.06 8.10
C TRP A 116 -7.16 9.68 9.44
N ALA A 117 -8.44 10.01 9.60
CA ALA A 117 -9.19 9.78 10.84
C ALA A 117 -9.20 8.29 11.24
N SER A 118 -9.23 7.38 10.27
CA SER A 118 -9.16 5.93 10.50
C SER A 118 -7.87 5.48 11.20
N TYR A 119 -6.82 6.32 11.19
CA TYR A 119 -5.53 6.03 11.83
C TYR A 119 -5.38 6.66 13.22
N ALA A 120 -6.39 7.39 13.70
CA ALA A 120 -6.30 8.15 14.95
C ALA A 120 -5.99 7.29 16.19
N ASN A 121 -6.30 5.99 16.13
CA ASN A 121 -6.18 5.03 17.22
C ASN A 121 -5.06 3.99 17.03
N ILE A 122 -4.14 4.17 16.07
CA ILE A 122 -3.03 3.22 15.84
C ILE A 122 -2.21 2.97 17.12
N THR A 123 -1.93 4.02 17.91
CA THR A 123 -1.18 3.91 19.17
C THR A 123 -1.89 3.04 20.22
N ASN A 124 -3.21 2.86 20.09
CA ASN A 124 -4.04 2.12 21.05
C ASN A 124 -4.22 0.64 20.65
N LEU A 125 -3.63 0.17 19.54
CA LEU A 125 -3.76 -1.20 19.05
C LEU A 125 -2.98 -2.24 19.88
N GLY A 126 -2.49 -1.89 21.08
CA GLY A 126 -1.86 -2.83 22.02
C GLY A 126 -0.45 -3.31 21.67
N ALA A 127 0.02 -3.08 20.43
CA ALA A 127 1.31 -3.57 19.92
C ALA A 127 2.44 -2.52 19.93
N MET A 128 2.31 -1.47 20.76
CA MET A 128 3.31 -0.40 20.93
C MET A 128 3.74 0.30 19.63
N TYR A 129 2.80 0.57 18.73
CA TYR A 129 3.08 1.36 17.53
C TYR A 129 3.37 2.82 17.89
N ILE A 130 4.41 3.37 17.26
CA ILE A 130 4.69 4.80 17.33
C ILE A 130 4.05 5.45 16.11
N HIS A 131 2.98 6.21 16.31
CA HIS A 131 2.33 7.00 15.25
C HIS A 131 2.25 8.46 15.69
N PRO A 132 3.19 9.31 15.27
CA PRO A 132 3.20 10.70 15.68
C PRO A 132 2.11 11.48 14.91
N ARG A 133 1.16 12.06 15.65
CA ARG A 133 0.04 12.89 15.13
C ARG A 133 0.45 14.09 14.26
N SER A 134 1.74 14.39 14.15
CA SER A 134 2.30 15.56 13.46
C SER A 134 2.97 15.25 12.11
N TYR A 135 3.18 13.97 11.76
CA TYR A 135 3.82 13.60 10.49
C TYR A 135 2.79 13.07 9.51
N CYS A 136 2.06 13.98 8.87
CA CYS A 136 1.54 13.72 7.54
C CYS A 136 2.73 13.60 6.59
N ALA A 137 2.76 12.58 5.73
CA ALA A 137 3.73 12.48 4.63
C ALA A 137 3.77 13.74 3.71
N TRP A 138 2.77 14.63 3.84
CA TRP A 138 2.57 15.85 3.05
C TRP A 138 2.50 17.16 3.86
N GLY A 139 2.89 17.17 5.14
CA GLY A 139 2.89 18.39 5.98
C GLY A 139 1.49 18.80 6.52
N PRO A 140 1.37 19.96 7.22
CA PRO A 140 0.22 20.33 8.06
C PRO A 140 -1.12 20.63 7.36
N LEU A 141 -1.27 20.30 6.07
CA LEU A 141 -2.42 20.71 5.23
C LEU A 141 -3.56 19.68 5.13
N CYS A 142 -3.49 18.52 5.79
CA CYS A 142 -4.51 17.47 5.65
C CYS A 142 -5.79 17.64 6.51
N ARG A 143 -5.95 18.69 7.32
CA ARG A 143 -7.16 18.87 8.18
C ARG A 143 -8.42 19.36 7.45
N SER A 144 -8.49 19.26 6.14
CA SER A 144 -9.69 19.61 5.39
C SER A 144 -9.83 18.79 4.12
N LYS A 145 -10.50 17.65 4.22
CA LYS A 145 -11.46 17.13 3.24
C LYS A 145 -12.31 16.03 3.85
#